data_AF-A0A7C2ZZ57-F1
#
_entry.id   AF-A0A7C2ZZ57-F1
#
_cell.length_a   1.000
_cell.length_b   1.000
_cell.length_c   1.000
_cell.angle_alpha   90.00
_cell.angle_beta   90.00
_cell.angle_gamma   90.00
#
_symmetry.space_group_name_H-M   'P 1'
#
loop_
_entity.id
_entity.type
_entity.pdbx_description
1 polymer ?
#
loop_
_entity_poly.entity_id
_entity_poly.type
_entity_poly.pdbx_seq_one_letter_code
_entity_poly.pdbx_strand_id
1 'polypeptide(L)'
;MAKAENVQKMLEILDRAWEVTPSVIIYTDDYIYVLFPLDGEKERWQEASFTIPDGSIETRELSAKDALFYLIEEITKGLPNYIELPIVTELKDLESVKEKVKSIS
;
A
#
# COMPACT_ATOMS: atom_id res chain seq x y z
N MET A 1 -19.40 10.22 1.44
CA MET A 1 -19.60 9.17 0.43
C MET A 1 -18.26 8.69 -0.11
N ALA A 2 -17.46 9.54 -0.78
CA ALA A 2 -16.14 9.17 -1.31
C ALA A 2 -15.16 8.61 -0.26
N LYS A 3 -15.11 9.16 0.96
CA LYS A 3 -14.18 8.70 2.01
C LYS A 3 -14.41 7.25 2.45
N ALA A 4 -15.66 6.87 2.71
CA ALA A 4 -16.02 5.51 3.11
C ALA A 4 -15.77 4.49 1.98
N GLU A 5 -16.01 4.90 0.73
CA GLU A 5 -15.68 4.11 -0.46
C GLU A 5 -14.16 3.93 -0.61
N ASN A 6 -13.37 4.98 -0.41
CA ASN A 6 -11.91 4.90 -0.43
C ASN A 6 -11.36 4.00 0.68
N VAL A 7 -11.92 4.09 1.90
CA VAL A 7 -11.58 3.21 3.02
C VAL A 7 -11.83 1.75 2.63
N GLN A 8 -13.02 1.44 2.12
CA GLN A 8 -13.36 0.08 1.69
C GLN A 8 -12.43 -0.42 0.58
N LYS A 9 -12.16 0.42 -0.42
CA LYS A 9 -11.24 0.11 -1.52
C LYS A 9 -9.82 -0.17 -1.01
N MET A 10 -9.33 0.61 -0.05
CA MET A 10 -8.00 0.40 0.52
C MET A 10 -7.91 -0.91 1.32
N LEU A 11 -8.96 -1.28 2.05
CA LEU A 11 -9.02 -2.56 2.77
C LEU A 11 -8.95 -3.74 1.79
N GLU A 12 -9.69 -3.69 0.68
CA GLU A 12 -9.65 -4.72 -0.37
C GLU A 12 -8.26 -4.83 -1.02
N ILE A 13 -7.59 -3.69 -1.23
CA ILE A 13 -6.22 -3.64 -1.74
C ILE A 13 -5.24 -4.28 -0.76
N LEU A 14 -5.36 -4.00 0.54
CA LEU A 14 -4.51 -4.59 1.58
C LEU A 14 -4.69 -6.11 1.67
N ASP A 15 -5.94 -6.58 1.65
CA ASP A 15 -6.23 -8.01 1.66
C ASP A 15 -5.64 -8.69 0.42
N ARG A 16 -5.80 -8.08 -0.76
CA ARG A 16 -5.25 -8.62 -2.00
C ARG A 16 -3.73 -8.66 -2.02
N ALA A 17 -3.08 -7.59 -1.55
CA ALA A 17 -1.63 -7.52 -1.47
C ALA A 17 -1.06 -8.58 -0.51
N TRP A 18 -1.79 -8.94 0.55
CA TRP A 18 -1.37 -10.00 1.47
C TRP A 18 -1.44 -11.41 0.85
N GLU A 19 -2.41 -11.64 -0.03
CA GLU A 19 -2.60 -12.94 -0.69
C GLU A 19 -1.63 -13.22 -1.85
N VAL A 20 -0.99 -12.18 -2.38
CA VAL A 20 -0.16 -12.26 -3.60
C VAL A 20 1.30 -12.03 -3.25
N THR A 21 2.20 -12.80 -3.90
CA THR A 21 3.65 -12.63 -3.74
C THR A 21 4.36 -12.42 -5.08
N PRO A 22 5.37 -11.52 -5.15
CA PRO A 22 5.79 -10.61 -4.08
C PRO A 22 4.77 -9.47 -3.85
N SER A 23 4.72 -8.94 -2.64
CA SER A 23 4.00 -7.71 -2.34
C SER A 23 4.81 -6.84 -1.39
N VAL A 24 4.57 -5.54 -1.45
CA VAL A 24 5.17 -4.56 -0.55
C VAL A 24 4.04 -3.72 0.01
N ILE A 25 3.98 -3.61 1.32
CA ILE A 25 3.08 -2.71 2.05
C ILE A 25 3.96 -1.88 2.98
N ILE A 26 4.02 -0.59 2.73
CA ILE A 26 4.72 0.39 3.57
C ILE A 26 3.65 1.19 4.32
N TYR A 27 3.87 1.40 5.62
CA TYR A 27 2.91 2.00 6.52
C TYR A 27 3.54 3.01 7.50
N THR A 28 3.21 4.29 7.33
CA THR A 28 3.58 5.36 8.26
C THR A 28 2.35 5.89 8.98
N ASP A 29 2.54 6.78 9.96
CA ASP A 29 1.43 7.35 10.73
C ASP A 29 0.41 8.12 9.87
N ASP A 30 0.82 8.66 8.73
CA ASP A 30 0.03 9.49 7.85
C ASP A 30 -0.23 8.89 6.45
N TYR A 31 0.41 7.78 6.10
CA TYR A 31 0.41 7.27 4.74
C TYR A 31 0.56 5.75 4.65
N ILE A 32 -0.10 5.16 3.66
CA ILE A 32 0.05 3.75 3.27
C ILE A 32 0.44 3.70 1.80
N TYR A 33 1.43 2.89 1.48
CA TYR A 33 1.80 2.52 0.11
C TYR A 33 1.70 1.01 -0.07
N VAL A 34 1.13 0.58 -1.19
CA VAL A 34 0.95 -0.84 -1.51
C VAL A 34 1.34 -1.09 -2.96
N LEU A 35 2.12 -2.15 -3.20
CA LEU A 35 2.55 -2.58 -4.51
C LEU A 35 2.52 -4.11 -4.62
N PHE A 36 1.81 -4.66 -5.61
CA PHE A 36 1.71 -6.11 -5.84
C PHE A 36 1.37 -6.43 -7.32
N PRO A 37 1.70 -7.63 -7.83
CA PRO A 37 1.38 -8.02 -9.20
C PRO A 37 -0.10 -8.38 -9.35
N LEU A 38 -0.65 -8.10 -10.52
CA LEU A 38 -2.04 -8.37 -10.89
C LEU A 38 -2.21 -9.70 -11.65
N ASP A 39 -1.11 -10.27 -12.13
CA ASP A 39 -1.08 -11.45 -12.97
C ASP A 39 0.03 -12.43 -12.54
N GLY A 40 -0.07 -13.69 -13.00
CA GLY A 40 0.88 -14.75 -12.62
C GLY A 40 2.27 -14.56 -13.21
N GLU A 41 2.36 -13.93 -14.39
CA GLU A 41 3.61 -13.61 -15.07
C GLU A 41 4.30 -12.37 -14.46
N LYS A 42 3.54 -11.59 -13.67
CA LYS A 42 3.96 -10.38 -12.96
C LYS A 42 4.38 -9.28 -13.92
N GLU A 43 3.72 -9.16 -15.07
CA GLU A 43 3.94 -8.09 -16.02
C GLU A 43 3.19 -6.81 -15.65
N ARG A 44 2.05 -6.96 -14.97
CA ARG A 44 1.14 -5.89 -14.55
C ARG A 44 1.13 -5.80 -13.03
N TRP A 45 1.21 -4.58 -12.52
CA TRP A 45 1.30 -4.32 -11.09
C TRP A 45 0.28 -3.27 -10.68
N GLN A 46 -0.33 -3.48 -9.52
CA GLN A 46 -1.15 -2.48 -8.86
C GLN A 46 -0.29 -1.72 -7.88
N GLU A 47 -0.24 -0.41 -8.05
CA GLU A 47 0.21 0.50 -7.01
C GLU A 47 -0.98 1.23 -6.42
N ALA A 48 -1.00 1.37 -5.10
CA ALA A 48 -1.96 2.18 -4.39
C ALA A 48 -1.27 2.99 -3.29
N SER A 49 -1.72 4.22 -3.11
CA SER A 49 -1.32 5.09 -2.03
C SER A 49 -2.56 5.64 -1.32
N PHE A 50 -2.49 5.74 0.01
CA PHE A 50 -3.61 6.18 0.82
C PHE A 50 -3.14 7.14 1.90
N THR A 51 -3.73 8.34 1.91
CA THR A 51 -3.41 9.40 2.87
C THR A 51 -4.40 9.32 4.03
N ILE A 52 -3.89 9.00 5.22
CA ILE A 52 -4.70 8.74 6.41
C ILE A 52 -5.49 9.97 6.87
N PRO A 53 -4.90 11.19 6.93
CA PRO A 53 -5.60 12.38 7.41
C PRO A 53 -6.90 12.72 6.66
N ASP A 54 -6.92 12.57 5.34
CA ASP A 54 -8.08 12.94 4.51
C ASP A 54 -8.83 11.75 3.91
N GLY A 55 -8.27 10.54 3.97
CA GLY A 55 -8.84 9.33 3.40
C GLY A 55 -8.87 9.32 1.87
N SER A 56 -7.98 10.10 1.23
CA SER A 56 -7.77 10.05 -0.21
C SER A 56 -6.99 8.79 -0.59
N ILE A 57 -7.30 8.28 -1.78
CA ILE A 57 -6.64 7.11 -2.36
C ILE A 57 -6.26 7.42 -3.81
N GLU A 58 -5.04 7.09 -4.19
CA GLU A 58 -4.60 7.06 -5.57
C GLU A 58 -4.25 5.63 -5.94
N THR A 59 -4.65 5.20 -7.13
CA THR A 59 -4.38 3.86 -7.63
C THR A 59 -3.97 3.93 -9.07
N ARG A 60 -2.92 3.21 -9.45
CA ARG A 60 -2.49 3.08 -10.85
C ARG A 60 -2.00 1.68 -11.15
N GLU A 61 -2.19 1.28 -12.40
CA GLU A 61 -1.62 0.06 -12.94
C GLU A 61 -0.28 0.39 -13.62
N LEU A 62 0.72 -0.45 -13.39
CA LEU A 62 2.10 -0.24 -13.83
C LEU A 62 2.63 -1.48 -14.56
N SER A 63 3.60 -1.26 -15.46
CA SER A 63 4.46 -2.35 -15.90
C SER A 63 5.38 -2.79 -14.76
N ALA A 64 5.89 -4.03 -14.81
CA ALA A 64 6.87 -4.51 -13.84
C ALA A 64 8.10 -3.59 -13.71
N LYS A 65 8.55 -3.00 -14.83
CA LYS A 65 9.67 -2.08 -14.87
C LYS A 65 9.35 -0.79 -14.10
N ASP A 66 8.19 -0.20 -14.37
CA ASP A 66 7.78 1.05 -13.73
C ASP A 66 7.48 0.85 -12.24
N ALA A 67 6.87 -0.28 -11.88
CA ALA A 67 6.66 -0.70 -10.49
C ALA A 67 7.97 -0.71 -9.69
N LEU A 68 9.05 -1.28 -10.27
CA LEU A 68 10.36 -1.27 -9.62
C LEU A 68 10.93 0.14 -9.46
N PHE A 69 10.81 1.00 -10.49
CA PHE A 69 11.28 2.38 -10.40
C PHE A 69 10.53 3.19 -9.36
N TYR A 70 9.20 3.09 -9.32
CA TYR A 70 8.39 3.80 -8.34
C TYR A 70 8.60 3.29 -6.91
N LEU A 71 8.80 1.98 -6.72
CA LEU A 71 9.18 1.43 -5.41
C LEU A 71 10.50 2.03 -4.91
N ILE A 72 11.51 2.13 -5.77
CA ILE A 72 12.80 2.74 -5.41
C ILE A 72 12.62 4.21 -5.08
N GLU A 73 11.83 4.94 -5.87
CA GLU A 73 11.50 6.35 -5.62
C GLU A 73 10.80 6.53 -4.25
N GLU A 74 9.83 5.69 -3.94
CA GLU A 74 9.08 5.70 -2.68
C GLU A 74 10.02 5.44 -1.49
N ILE A 75 10.83 4.40 -1.55
CA ILE A 75 11.78 4.04 -0.48
C ILE A 75 12.80 5.16 -0.26
N THR A 76 13.31 5.77 -1.34
CA THR A 76 14.35 6.82 -1.25
C THR A 76 13.82 8.14 -0.74
N LYS A 77 12.54 8.46 -0.95
CA LYS A 77 11.91 9.67 -0.41
C LYS A 77 11.33 9.48 0.99
N GLY A 78 10.62 8.38 1.19
CA GLY A 78 9.78 8.16 2.36
C GLY A 78 10.52 7.54 3.55
N LEU A 79 11.56 6.73 3.32
CA LEU A 79 12.17 5.90 4.37
C LEU A 79 13.51 6.36 4.98
N PRO A 80 14.28 7.36 4.47
CA PRO A 80 15.61 7.66 5.01
C PRO A 80 15.69 7.99 6.51
N ASN A 81 14.59 8.46 7.10
CA ASN A 81 14.54 8.90 8.51
C ASN A 81 13.97 7.84 9.46
N TYR A 82 13.60 6.66 8.96
CA TYR A 82 13.01 5.60 9.78
C TYR A 82 14.10 4.67 10.33
N ILE A 83 14.14 4.53 11.66
CA ILE A 83 15.08 3.62 12.35
C ILE A 83 14.66 2.16 12.14
N GLU A 84 13.35 1.90 12.17
CA GLU A 84 12.74 0.62 11.82
C GLU A 84 11.98 0.79 10.51
N LEU A 85 12.20 -0.12 9.57
CA LEU A 85 11.53 -0.05 8.27
C LEU A 85 10.02 -0.23 8.48
N PRO A 86 9.19 0.74 8.05
CA PRO A 86 7.73 0.69 8.20
C PRO A 86 7.10 -0.27 7.18
N ILE A 87 7.59 -1.50 7.09
CA ILE A 87 7.14 -2.51 6.13
C ILE A 87 6.35 -3.58 6.88
N VAL A 88 5.15 -3.88 6.41
CA VAL A 88 4.33 -4.98 6.93
C VAL A 88 4.98 -6.31 6.54
N THR A 89 5.36 -7.11 7.54
CA THR A 89 5.98 -8.43 7.31
C THR A 89 5.22 -9.55 8.01
N GLU A 90 4.36 -9.22 8.98
CA GLU A 90 3.54 -10.17 9.71
C GLU A 90 2.05 -9.83 9.62
N LEU A 91 1.19 -10.85 9.78
CA LEU A 91 -0.26 -10.68 9.74
C LEU A 91 -0.77 -9.70 10.82
N LYS A 92 -0.11 -9.67 11.99
CA LYS A 92 -0.44 -8.72 13.07
C LYS A 92 -0.25 -7.26 12.63
N ASP A 93 0.75 -7.00 11.79
CA ASP A 93 1.05 -5.66 11.30
C ASP A 93 -0.01 -5.25 10.29
N LEU A 94 -0.40 -6.18 9.39
CA LEU A 94 -1.48 -5.96 8.43
C LEU A 94 -2.80 -5.59 9.12
N GLU A 95 -3.20 -6.34 10.15
CA GLU A 95 -4.43 -6.05 10.89
C GLU A 95 -4.35 -4.69 11.59
N SER A 96 -3.19 -4.33 12.14
CA SER A 96 -2.97 -3.00 12.71
C SER A 96 -3.12 -1.87 11.67
N VAL A 97 -2.62 -2.07 10.45
CA VAL A 97 -2.81 -1.12 9.34
C VAL A 97 -4.28 -1.00 8.97
N LYS A 98 -5.00 -2.13 8.85
CA LYS A 98 -6.43 -2.16 8.52
C LYS A 98 -7.28 -1.49 9.59
N GLU A 99 -6.95 -1.63 10.87
CA GLU A 99 -7.61 -0.91 11.96
C GLU A 99 -7.43 0.61 11.83
N LYS A 100 -6.22 1.06 11.49
CA LYS A 100 -5.98 2.49 11.25
C LYS A 100 -6.77 3.02 10.05
N VAL A 101 -6.84 2.27 8.94
CA VAL A 101 -7.69 2.62 7.78
C VAL A 101 -9.17 2.73 8.19
N LYS A 102 -9.67 1.81 8.99
CA LYS A 102 -11.06 1.83 9.50
C LYS A 102 -11.33 2.99 10.46
N SER A 103 -10.33 3.48 11.19
CA SER A 103 -10.52 4.60 12.14
C SER A 103 -10.86 5.93 11.45
N ILE A 104 -10.71 6.00 10.13
CA ILE A 104 -10.87 7.20 9.31
C ILE A 104 -12.31 7.33 8.76
N SER A 105 -13.09 6.24 8.75
CA SER A 105 -14.45 6.17 8.17
C SER A 105 -15.49 6.93 8.97
#